data_AF-A0A0D6LSC3-F1
#
_entry.id   AF-A0A0D6LSC3-F1
#
_cell.length_a   1.000
_cell.length_b   1.000
_cell.length_c   1.000
_cell.angle_alpha   90.00
_cell.angle_beta   90.00
_cell.angle_gamma   90.00
#
_symmetry.space_group_name_H-M   'P 1'
#
loop_
_entity.id
_entity.type
_entity.pdbx_description
1 polymer ?
#
loop_
_entity_poly.entity_id
_entity_poly.type
_entity_poly.pdbx_seq_one_letter_code
_entity_poly.pdbx_strand_id
1 'polypeptide(L)'
;LQPLQPYSFPSDENNIQRSFPDDIVVEIAIFIGYPRPLEKHEIRLGRLMKVLDRFLVLGSNTLMDLKKVIDCTSDYQVLEDVSNRSVTCDDLCKNRFPSSYFFIHDTFYIDLQTKGAKDITVIVDLTCRFGAPYLYNHVGACEHLVVITRACLRDASHPDGPYPVPIYEGNFRRIACAGCKEETAE
;
A
#
# COMPACT_ATOMS: atom_id res chain seq x y z
N LEU A 1 14.10 22.16 25.64
CA LEU A 1 13.89 21.27 24.47
C LEU A 1 15.17 21.29 23.66
N GLN A 2 16.01 20.26 23.79
CA GLN A 2 17.27 20.16 23.05
C GLN A 2 16.97 19.78 21.59
N PRO A 3 17.67 20.37 20.61
CA PRO A 3 17.52 20.01 19.21
C PRO A 3 18.06 18.59 18.96
N LEU A 4 17.29 17.78 18.22
CA LEU A 4 17.72 16.46 17.75
C LEU A 4 18.94 16.62 16.83
N GLN A 5 20.05 15.98 17.18
CA GLN A 5 21.25 15.95 16.35
C GLN A 5 21.06 15.03 15.14
N PRO A 6 21.65 15.36 13.98
CA PRO A 6 21.66 14.48 12.82
C PRO A 6 22.37 13.17 13.16
N TYR A 7 21.74 12.06 12.80
CA TYR A 7 22.20 10.70 13.06
C TYR A 7 23.56 10.48 12.35
N SER A 8 24.64 10.34 13.12
CA SER A 8 25.96 9.98 12.61
C SER A 8 26.11 8.45 12.61
N PHE A 9 26.46 7.88 11.45
CA PHE A 9 26.75 6.45 11.30
C PHE A 9 27.95 6.04 12.18
N PRO A 10 27.85 4.95 12.95
CA PRO A 10 29.04 4.33 13.54
C PRO A 10 29.81 3.62 12.41
N SER A 11 31.06 4.01 12.23
CA SER A 11 32.03 3.31 11.40
C SER A 11 32.48 2.04 12.13
N ASP A 12 31.71 0.96 11.99
CA ASP A 12 32.13 -0.35 12.48
C ASP A 12 33.02 -1.03 11.43
N GLU A 13 34.33 -0.93 11.67
CA GLU A 13 35.36 -1.80 11.12
C GLU A 13 35.18 -3.23 11.67
N ASN A 14 34.19 -3.96 11.17
CA ASN A 14 34.15 -5.42 11.27
C ASN A 14 33.40 -5.96 10.06
N ASN A 15 34.16 -6.12 8.98
CA ASN A 15 33.77 -6.70 7.71
C ASN A 15 33.44 -8.20 7.86
N ILE A 16 32.30 -8.50 8.45
CA ILE A 16 31.60 -9.76 8.16
C ILE A 16 30.92 -9.50 6.83
N GLN A 17 31.43 -10.11 5.75
CA GLN A 17 30.74 -10.24 4.48
C GLN A 17 29.39 -10.94 4.75
N ARG A 18 28.38 -10.15 5.11
CA ARG A 18 26.99 -10.60 5.11
C ARG A 18 26.66 -10.84 3.65
N SER A 19 26.57 -12.11 3.27
CA SER A 19 26.06 -12.51 1.97
C SER A 19 24.58 -12.17 1.95
N PHE A 20 24.23 -11.04 1.35
CA PHE A 20 22.84 -10.79 1.00
C PHE A 20 22.48 -11.75 -0.14
N PRO A 21 21.32 -12.42 -0.11
CA PRO A 21 20.88 -13.18 -1.26
C PRO A 21 20.83 -12.24 -2.47
N ASP A 22 21.19 -12.73 -3.65
CA ASP A 22 20.98 -12.04 -4.94
C ASP A 22 19.47 -11.93 -5.22
N ASP A 23 18.77 -11.12 -4.43
CA ASP A 23 17.34 -10.91 -4.50
C ASP A 23 17.07 -9.44 -4.88
N ILE A 24 16.02 -9.23 -5.64
CA ILE A 24 15.61 -7.90 -6.09
C ILE A 24 14.69 -7.33 -5.02
N VAL A 25 14.93 -6.07 -4.65
CA VAL A 25 14.01 -5.26 -3.85
C VAL A 25 13.27 -4.31 -4.77
N VAL A 26 11.96 -4.28 -4.66
CA VAL A 26 11.05 -3.47 -5.45
C VAL A 26 10.33 -2.50 -4.52
N GLU A 27 10.32 -1.22 -4.89
CA GLU A 27 9.47 -0.21 -4.24
C GLU A 27 8.13 -0.13 -4.96
N ILE A 28 7.05 -0.30 -4.19
CA ILE A 28 5.68 -0.25 -4.68
C ILE A 28 4.95 0.88 -3.94
N ALA A 29 4.29 1.74 -4.71
CA ALA A 29 3.40 2.78 -4.18
C ALA A 29 1.94 2.39 -4.48
N ILE A 30 1.11 2.45 -3.44
CA ILE A 30 -0.33 2.22 -3.50
C ILE A 30 -1.03 3.58 -3.49
N PHE A 31 -1.84 3.86 -4.50
CA PHE A 31 -2.61 5.08 -4.61
C PHE A 31 -4.08 4.77 -4.43
N ILE A 32 -4.79 5.69 -3.80
CA ILE A 32 -6.24 5.69 -3.70
C ILE A 32 -6.81 6.89 -4.48
N GLY A 33 -7.83 6.62 -5.28
CA GLY A 33 -8.61 7.65 -5.97
C GLY A 33 -9.56 8.37 -5.03
N TYR A 34 -9.99 9.56 -5.44
CA TYR A 34 -11.08 10.24 -4.75
C TYR A 34 -12.41 9.71 -5.30
N PRO A 35 -13.27 9.07 -4.50
CA PRO A 35 -14.58 8.56 -4.96
C PRO A 35 -15.61 9.69 -5.18
N ARG A 36 -15.14 10.95 -5.19
CA ARG A 36 -15.94 12.16 -5.32
C ARG A 36 -15.21 13.16 -6.22
N PRO A 37 -15.94 14.15 -6.78
CA PRO A 37 -15.32 15.30 -7.41
C PRO A 37 -14.32 15.96 -6.45
N LEU A 38 -13.17 16.34 -7.00
CA LEU A 38 -12.13 17.05 -6.27
C LEU A 38 -12.60 18.47 -5.94
N GLU A 39 -12.28 18.92 -4.73
CA GLU A 39 -12.49 20.31 -4.36
C GLU A 39 -11.48 21.22 -5.06
N LYS A 40 -11.85 22.50 -5.24
CA LYS A 40 -10.97 23.49 -5.89
C LYS A 40 -9.59 23.59 -5.25
N HIS A 41 -9.47 23.32 -3.95
CA HIS A 41 -8.18 23.35 -3.26
C HIS A 41 -7.32 22.11 -3.58
N GLU A 42 -7.92 20.93 -3.74
CA GLU A 42 -7.24 19.67 -4.12
C GLU A 42 -6.75 19.72 -5.57
N ILE A 43 -7.59 20.23 -6.48
CA ILE A 43 -7.23 20.45 -7.88
C ILE A 43 -6.02 21.39 -7.97
N ARG A 44 -6.02 22.48 -7.20
CA ARG A 44 -4.93 23.47 -7.18
C ARG A 44 -3.62 22.91 -6.64
N LEU A 45 -3.67 21.93 -5.75
CA LEU A 45 -2.48 21.28 -5.22
C LEU A 45 -1.86 20.28 -6.21
N GLY A 46 -2.53 19.98 -7.33
CA GLY A 46 -2.05 19.03 -8.34
C GLY A 46 -1.97 17.58 -7.84
N ARG A 47 -2.40 17.31 -6.60
CA ARG A 47 -2.41 15.99 -5.98
C ARG A 47 -3.70 15.27 -6.33
N LEU A 48 -3.85 14.93 -7.60
CA LEU A 48 -5.06 14.28 -8.12
C LEU A 48 -5.24 12.85 -7.59
N MET A 49 -4.16 12.23 -7.11
CA MET A 49 -4.16 10.93 -6.44
C MET A 49 -3.50 11.05 -5.07
N LYS A 50 -4.06 10.35 -4.08
CA LYS A 50 -3.47 10.26 -2.75
C LYS A 50 -2.65 8.97 -2.67
N VAL A 51 -1.38 9.08 -2.29
CA VAL A 51 -0.59 7.90 -1.89
C VAL A 51 -1.19 7.39 -0.59
N LEU A 52 -1.65 6.14 -0.60
CA LEU A 52 -2.10 5.44 0.59
C LEU A 52 -0.86 5.01 1.39
N ASP A 53 -0.04 4.15 0.78
CA ASP A 53 1.17 3.60 1.39
C ASP A 53 2.25 3.31 0.36
N ARG A 54 3.49 3.17 0.84
CA ARG A 54 4.64 2.68 0.08
C ARG A 54 5.25 1.48 0.78
N PHE A 55 5.67 0.49 0.01
CA PHE A 55 6.27 -0.73 0.52
C PHE A 55 7.55 -1.08 -0.22
N LEU A 56 8.53 -1.61 0.52
CA LEU A 56 9.57 -2.44 -0.05
C LEU A 56 9.06 -3.88 -0.13
N VAL A 57 9.28 -4.53 -1.26
CA VAL A 57 8.84 -5.90 -1.55
C VAL A 57 10.02 -6.66 -2.16
N LEU A 58 10.24 -7.91 -1.76
CA LEU A 58 11.25 -8.77 -2.36
C LEU A 58 10.72 -9.46 -3.61
N GLY A 59 11.61 -9.84 -4.53
CA GLY A 59 11.26 -10.66 -5.70
C GLY A 59 10.67 -12.02 -5.32
N SER A 60 11.00 -12.51 -4.12
CA SER A 60 10.46 -13.74 -3.54
C SER A 60 9.05 -13.60 -2.93
N ASN A 61 8.51 -12.38 -2.76
CA ASN A 61 7.17 -12.18 -2.22
C ASN A 61 6.08 -12.51 -3.25
N THR A 62 4.95 -13.00 -2.74
CA THR A 62 3.76 -13.26 -3.55
C THR A 62 2.83 -12.04 -3.57
N LEU A 63 1.93 -11.97 -4.58
CA LEU A 63 0.85 -10.99 -4.59
C LEU A 63 -0.09 -11.12 -3.38
N MET A 64 -0.15 -12.30 -2.76
CA MET A 64 -0.89 -12.53 -1.53
C MET A 64 -0.23 -11.82 -0.33
N ASP A 65 1.09 -11.83 -0.26
CA ASP A 65 1.83 -11.10 0.78
C ASP A 65 1.62 -9.59 0.63
N LEU A 66 1.59 -9.10 -0.62
CA LEU A 66 1.25 -7.71 -0.92
C LEU A 66 -0.21 -7.38 -0.55
N LYS A 67 -1.18 -8.24 -0.87
CA LYS A 67 -2.58 -8.05 -0.47
C LYS A 67 -2.73 -7.88 1.05
N LYS A 68 -2.05 -8.71 1.84
CA LYS A 68 -2.19 -8.71 3.30
C LYS A 68 -1.72 -7.42 3.98
N VAL A 69 -0.81 -6.68 3.34
CA VAL A 69 -0.27 -5.42 3.91
C VAL A 69 -1.05 -4.19 3.46
N ILE A 70 -1.91 -4.29 2.46
CA ILE A 70 -2.75 -3.17 2.00
C ILE A 70 -3.91 -3.01 2.99
N ASP A 71 -3.89 -1.91 3.74
CA ASP A 71 -4.95 -1.55 4.70
C ASP A 71 -5.86 -0.46 4.09
N CYS A 72 -6.97 -0.88 3.46
CA CYS A 72 -7.92 0.05 2.83
C CYS A 72 -8.93 0.56 3.86
N THR A 73 -9.09 1.88 3.99
CA THR A 73 -10.13 2.46 4.88
C THR A 73 -11.54 2.01 4.52
N SER A 74 -11.82 1.67 3.25
CA SER A 74 -13.12 1.17 2.83
C SER A 74 -13.45 -0.22 3.40
N ASP A 75 -12.46 -1.00 3.84
CA ASP A 75 -12.65 -2.34 4.40
C ASP A 75 -13.44 -2.31 5.72
N TYR A 76 -13.40 -1.18 6.42
CA TYR A 76 -14.09 -0.95 7.67
C TYR A 76 -15.43 -0.23 7.50
N GLN A 77 -15.82 0.10 6.28
CA GLN A 77 -17.10 0.75 6.01
C GLN A 77 -18.25 -0.25 6.04
N VAL A 78 -19.43 0.26 6.40
CA VAL A 78 -20.70 -0.47 6.36
C VAL A 78 -21.55 0.18 5.27
N LEU A 79 -21.87 -0.59 4.22
CA LEU A 79 -22.61 -0.09 3.04
C LEU A 79 -24.12 -0.24 3.18
N GLU A 80 -24.59 -1.21 3.95
CA GLU A 80 -26.02 -1.47 4.15
C GLU A 80 -26.58 -0.63 5.30
N ASP A 81 -27.88 -0.32 5.24
CA ASP A 81 -28.57 0.33 6.34
C ASP A 81 -28.75 -0.65 7.51
N VAL A 82 -27.96 -0.42 8.54
CA VAL A 82 -27.99 -1.19 9.79
C VAL A 82 -28.61 -0.39 10.95
N SER A 83 -29.33 0.70 10.68
CA SER A 83 -29.95 1.56 11.71
C SER A 83 -30.83 0.80 12.71
N ASN A 84 -31.43 -0.32 12.29
CA ASN A 84 -32.33 -1.13 13.10
C ASN A 84 -31.65 -2.23 13.94
N ARG A 85 -30.32 -2.41 13.85
CA ARG A 85 -29.57 -3.42 14.62
C ARG A 85 -28.15 -2.96 14.96
N SER A 86 -27.47 -3.68 15.83
CA SER A 86 -26.03 -3.42 16.06
C SER A 86 -25.19 -3.86 14.86
N VAL A 87 -24.16 -3.07 14.56
CA VAL A 87 -23.14 -3.41 13.56
C VAL A 87 -22.41 -4.67 13.99
N THR A 88 -22.34 -5.66 13.12
CA THR A 88 -21.55 -6.89 13.30
C THR A 88 -20.31 -6.85 12.44
N CYS A 89 -19.34 -7.74 12.71
CA CYS A 89 -18.15 -7.85 11.87
C CYS A 89 -18.49 -8.20 10.41
N ASP A 90 -19.58 -8.93 10.18
CA ASP A 90 -20.00 -9.35 8.83
C ASP A 90 -20.53 -8.18 7.98
N ASP A 91 -20.88 -7.06 8.62
CA ASP A 91 -21.31 -5.83 7.95
C ASP A 91 -20.14 -5.04 7.36
N LEU A 92 -18.92 -5.32 7.82
CA LEU A 92 -17.71 -4.68 7.31
C LEU A 92 -17.43 -5.14 5.88
N CYS A 93 -17.09 -4.20 5.00
CA CYS A 93 -16.83 -4.50 3.58
C CYS A 93 -15.80 -5.61 3.37
N LYS A 94 -14.75 -5.70 4.20
CA LYS A 94 -13.77 -6.79 4.12
C LYS A 94 -14.35 -8.20 4.27
N ASN A 95 -15.40 -8.33 5.06
CA ASN A 95 -16.05 -9.62 5.34
C ASN A 95 -17.23 -9.85 4.40
N ARG A 96 -17.94 -8.79 4.05
CA ARG A 96 -19.07 -8.82 3.13
C ARG A 96 -18.65 -9.10 1.69
N PHE A 97 -17.53 -8.51 1.27
CA PHE A 97 -16.97 -8.63 -0.07
C PHE A 97 -15.52 -9.14 0.00
N PRO A 98 -15.33 -10.44 0.32
CA PRO A 98 -14.01 -11.01 0.54
C PRO A 98 -13.17 -11.16 -0.74
N SER A 99 -13.81 -11.08 -1.90
CA SER A 99 -13.17 -11.27 -3.21
C SER A 99 -12.37 -10.03 -3.60
N SER A 100 -11.12 -10.23 -3.99
CA SER A 100 -10.29 -9.18 -4.59
C SER A 100 -9.39 -9.75 -5.69
N TYR A 101 -8.90 -8.88 -6.55
CA TYR A 101 -7.99 -9.25 -7.63
C TYR A 101 -6.97 -8.14 -7.92
N PHE A 102 -5.79 -8.54 -8.40
CA PHE A 102 -4.87 -7.64 -9.08
C PHE A 102 -5.04 -7.77 -10.59
N PHE A 103 -4.93 -6.65 -11.29
CA PHE A 103 -4.90 -6.57 -12.74
C PHE A 103 -3.61 -5.91 -13.18
N ILE A 104 -2.71 -6.71 -13.76
CA ILE A 104 -1.34 -6.32 -14.13
C ILE A 104 -1.11 -6.76 -15.58
N HIS A 105 -0.78 -5.81 -16.48
CA HIS A 105 -0.50 -6.07 -17.91
C HIS A 105 -1.47 -7.02 -18.58
N ASP A 106 -2.78 -6.75 -18.45
CA ASP A 106 -3.84 -7.55 -19.07
C ASP A 106 -4.12 -8.93 -18.43
N THR A 107 -3.40 -9.27 -17.35
CA THR A 107 -3.64 -10.49 -16.58
C THR A 107 -4.33 -10.19 -15.25
N PHE A 108 -5.37 -10.96 -14.96
CA PHE A 108 -6.03 -10.98 -13.66
C PHE A 108 -5.39 -12.03 -12.73
N TYR A 109 -5.06 -11.61 -11.52
CA TYR A 109 -4.62 -12.46 -10.42
C TYR A 109 -5.69 -12.42 -9.35
N ILE A 110 -6.50 -13.48 -9.31
CA ILE A 110 -7.65 -13.58 -8.41
C ILE A 110 -7.21 -14.24 -7.10
N ASP A 111 -7.65 -13.68 -5.97
CA ASP A 111 -7.55 -14.38 -4.69
C ASP A 111 -8.68 -15.42 -4.55
N LEU A 112 -8.30 -16.70 -4.57
CA LEU A 112 -9.20 -17.84 -4.40
C LEU A 112 -9.18 -18.45 -2.99
N GLN A 113 -8.41 -17.90 -2.04
CA GLN A 113 -8.32 -18.46 -0.70
C GLN A 113 -9.62 -18.29 0.11
N THR A 114 -10.44 -17.31 -0.25
CA THR A 114 -11.70 -17.02 0.45
C THR A 114 -12.82 -17.97 0.02
N LYS A 115 -13.51 -18.53 1.02
CA LYS A 115 -14.64 -19.44 0.80
C LYS A 115 -15.73 -18.73 -0.02
N GLY A 116 -15.92 -19.15 -1.27
CA GLY A 116 -16.90 -18.57 -2.20
C GLY A 116 -16.32 -17.63 -3.25
N ALA A 117 -15.01 -17.33 -3.21
CA ALA A 117 -14.32 -16.66 -4.30
C ALA A 117 -14.38 -17.55 -5.56
N LYS A 118 -14.86 -16.99 -6.67
CA LYS A 118 -14.91 -17.68 -7.96
C LYS A 118 -13.78 -17.18 -8.83
N ASP A 119 -13.01 -18.12 -9.34
CA ASP A 119 -12.08 -17.85 -10.43
C ASP A 119 -12.90 -17.50 -11.69
N ILE A 120 -12.63 -16.34 -12.25
CA ILE A 120 -13.25 -15.88 -13.49
C ILE A 120 -12.24 -15.71 -14.62
N THR A 121 -10.97 -16.13 -14.45
CA THR A 121 -9.88 -15.80 -15.37
C THR A 121 -8.94 -16.99 -15.62
N VAL A 122 -8.67 -17.29 -16.89
CA VAL A 122 -7.68 -18.33 -17.27
C VAL A 122 -6.46 -17.69 -17.95
N ILE A 123 -5.28 -18.05 -17.42
CA ILE A 123 -3.88 -17.99 -17.90
C ILE A 123 -3.13 -16.62 -17.98
N VAL A 124 -1.95 -16.53 -17.34
CA VAL A 124 -0.56 -16.32 -17.90
C VAL A 124 0.39 -15.58 -16.93
N ASP A 125 1.68 -15.90 -17.07
CA ASP A 125 2.87 -15.32 -16.44
C ASP A 125 2.87 -13.79 -16.28
N LEU A 126 3.36 -13.34 -15.11
CA LEU A 126 3.45 -11.94 -14.70
C LEU A 126 4.59 -11.22 -15.42
N THR A 127 4.25 -10.24 -16.25
CA THR A 127 5.20 -9.21 -16.72
C THR A 127 4.87 -7.90 -16.03
N CYS A 128 5.86 -7.06 -15.72
CA CYS A 128 5.65 -5.75 -15.11
C CYS A 128 6.52 -4.66 -15.79
N ARG A 129 6.03 -3.42 -15.78
CA ARG A 129 6.64 -2.19 -16.31
C ARG A 129 6.75 -1.16 -15.19
N PHE A 130 7.90 -0.51 -15.07
CA PHE A 130 8.12 0.56 -14.10
C PHE A 130 7.27 1.79 -14.43
N GLY A 131 6.71 2.41 -13.39
CA GLY A 131 5.87 3.61 -13.50
C GLY A 131 4.49 3.40 -14.13
N ALA A 132 4.18 2.20 -14.62
CA ALA A 132 2.84 1.89 -15.12
C ALA A 132 1.88 1.60 -13.95
N PRO A 133 0.65 2.15 -13.98
CA PRO A 133 -0.36 1.85 -12.97
C PRO A 133 -1.00 0.49 -13.22
N TYR A 134 -1.01 -0.35 -12.20
CA TYR A 134 -1.80 -1.58 -12.12
C TYR A 134 -2.99 -1.37 -11.21
N LEU A 135 -4.02 -2.19 -11.37
CA LEU A 135 -5.23 -2.07 -10.55
C LEU A 135 -5.26 -3.18 -9.50
N TYR A 136 -5.50 -2.80 -8.26
CA TYR A 136 -5.94 -3.71 -7.22
C TYR A 136 -7.36 -3.34 -6.83
N ASN A 137 -8.29 -4.29 -6.96
CA ASN A 137 -9.71 -4.04 -6.71
C ASN A 137 -10.20 -4.91 -5.55
N HIS A 138 -10.64 -4.26 -4.48
CA HIS A 138 -11.49 -4.86 -3.46
C HIS A 138 -12.93 -4.80 -3.98
N VAL A 139 -13.42 -5.90 -4.53
CA VAL A 139 -14.73 -5.92 -5.19
C VAL A 139 -15.79 -5.35 -4.24
N GLY A 140 -16.51 -4.31 -4.65
CA GLY A 140 -17.54 -3.70 -3.81
C GLY A 140 -17.05 -2.78 -2.67
N ALA A 141 -15.74 -2.48 -2.57
CA ALA A 141 -15.20 -1.62 -1.51
C ALA A 141 -14.30 -0.46 -2.03
N CYS A 142 -13.20 -0.76 -2.72
CA CYS A 142 -12.23 0.25 -3.17
C CYS A 142 -11.43 -0.19 -4.40
N GLU A 143 -11.01 0.80 -5.19
CA GLU A 143 -10.05 0.64 -6.28
C GLU A 143 -8.74 1.34 -5.92
N HIS A 144 -7.64 0.60 -6.03
CA HIS A 144 -6.29 1.07 -5.74
C HIS A 144 -5.41 0.94 -6.96
N LEU A 145 -4.61 1.98 -7.22
CA LEU A 145 -3.57 1.89 -8.23
C LEU A 145 -2.26 1.46 -7.58
N VAL A 146 -1.67 0.39 -8.08
CA VAL A 146 -0.39 -0.15 -7.64
C VAL A 146 0.66 0.24 -8.67
N VAL A 147 1.69 0.96 -8.26
CA VAL A 147 2.77 1.40 -9.15
C VAL A 147 4.09 0.90 -8.62
N ILE A 148 4.84 0.20 -9.47
CA ILE A 148 6.24 -0.12 -9.19
C ILE A 148 7.07 1.10 -9.54
N THR A 149 7.66 1.75 -8.53
CA THR A 149 8.39 3.01 -8.69
C THR A 149 9.88 2.78 -8.89
N ARG A 150 10.45 1.73 -8.29
CA ARG A 150 11.89 1.45 -8.31
C ARG A 150 12.15 -0.04 -8.12
N ALA A 151 13.26 -0.54 -8.66
CA ALA A 151 13.82 -1.83 -8.28
C ALA A 151 15.34 -1.72 -8.18
N CYS A 152 15.93 -2.44 -7.22
CA CYS A 152 17.36 -2.52 -7.00
C CYS A 152 17.73 -3.90 -6.44
N LEU A 153 19.01 -4.27 -6.53
CA LEU A 153 19.50 -5.46 -5.83
C LEU A 153 19.52 -5.20 -4.32
N ARG A 154 19.22 -6.23 -3.54
CA ARG A 154 19.27 -6.17 -2.08
C ARG A 154 20.71 -5.97 -1.62
N ASP A 155 20.87 -5.08 -0.64
CA ASP A 155 22.15 -4.78 -0.01
C ASP A 155 21.96 -4.54 1.51
N ALA A 156 23.04 -4.16 2.18
CA ALA A 156 23.07 -3.88 3.62
C ALA A 156 22.21 -2.69 4.06
N SER A 157 21.75 -1.83 3.15
CA SER A 157 20.91 -0.68 3.47
C SER A 157 19.43 -1.03 3.61
N HIS A 158 19.03 -2.19 3.10
CA HIS A 158 17.65 -2.66 3.18
C HIS A 158 17.36 -3.33 4.54
N PRO A 159 16.16 -3.12 5.12
CA PRO A 159 15.82 -3.69 6.43
C PRO A 159 15.82 -5.22 6.40
N ASP A 160 16.29 -5.82 7.49
CA ASP A 160 16.16 -7.25 7.74
C ASP A 160 14.78 -7.57 8.33
N GLY A 161 14.23 -8.74 8.01
CA GLY A 161 12.94 -9.20 8.54
C GLY A 161 11.93 -9.61 7.45
N PRO A 162 10.65 -9.79 7.82
CA PRO A 162 9.60 -10.16 6.88
C PRO A 162 9.20 -8.96 6.00
N TYR A 163 9.14 -9.19 4.68
CA TYR A 163 8.62 -8.26 3.68
C TYR A 163 7.17 -8.66 3.30
N PRO A 164 6.31 -7.73 2.83
CA PRO A 164 6.57 -6.31 2.56
C PRO A 164 6.82 -5.42 3.78
N VAL A 165 7.71 -4.43 3.65
CA VAL A 165 8.03 -3.47 4.72
C VAL A 165 7.51 -2.08 4.36
N PRO A 166 6.69 -1.42 5.21
CA PRO A 166 6.21 -0.07 4.94
C PRO A 166 7.35 0.94 4.97
N ILE A 167 7.34 1.88 4.01
CA ILE A 167 8.27 2.99 3.93
C ILE A 167 7.51 4.26 4.26
N TYR A 168 7.92 4.94 5.33
CA TYR A 168 7.37 6.25 5.67
C TYR A 168 8.30 7.36 5.18
N GLU A 169 7.88 8.09 4.16
CA GLU A 169 8.50 9.37 3.82
C GLU A 169 7.95 10.43 4.76
N GLY A 170 8.79 10.96 5.65
CA GLY A 170 8.41 12.04 6.55
C GLY A 170 7.83 13.22 5.76
N ASN A 171 6.52 13.43 5.87
CA ASN A 171 5.88 14.60 5.29
C ASN A 171 6.25 15.81 6.16
N PHE A 172 7.33 16.51 5.81
CA PHE A 172 7.72 17.76 6.49
C PHE A 172 6.68 18.90 6.34
N ARG A 173 5.57 18.66 5.63
CA ARG A 173 4.42 19.56 5.63
C ARG A 173 3.51 19.22 6.79
N ARG A 174 3.78 19.85 7.93
CA ARG A 174 2.89 19.88 9.09
C ARG A 174 1.52 20.39 8.65
N ILE A 175 0.50 19.55 8.79
CA ILE A 175 -0.89 19.94 8.56
C ILE A 175 -1.31 20.70 9.82
N ALA A 176 -1.41 22.03 9.72
CA ALA A 176 -2.06 22.81 10.76
C ALA A 176 -3.58 22.60 10.68
N CYS A 177 -4.25 22.46 11.81
CA CYS A 177 -5.71 22.35 11.84
C CYS A 177 -6.34 23.60 11.20
N ALA A 178 -7.27 23.42 10.26
CA ALA A 178 -7.92 24.54 9.57
C ALA A 178 -8.72 25.46 10.53
N GLY A 179 -9.14 24.94 11.67
CA GLY A 179 -9.89 25.67 12.69
C GLY A 179 -8.99 26.46 13.66
N CYS A 180 -8.00 25.81 14.27
CA CYS A 180 -7.16 26.44 15.30
C CYS A 180 -5.77 26.91 14.81
N LYS A 181 -5.36 26.56 13.58
CA LYS A 181 -4.01 26.80 13.02
C LYS A 181 -2.84 26.26 13.86
N GLU A 182 -3.13 25.50 14.90
CA GLU A 182 -2.11 24.79 15.67
C GLU A 182 -1.65 23.56 14.89
N GLU A 183 -0.36 23.26 15.02
CA GLU A 183 0.24 22.07 14.44
C GLU A 183 -0.33 20.85 15.17
N THR A 184 -0.95 19.93 14.43
CA THR A 184 -1.38 18.66 15.02
C THR A 184 -0.14 17.85 15.37
N ALA A 185 0.00 17.47 16.65
CA ALA A 185 1.08 16.63 17.14
C ALA A 185 1.03 15.22 16.53
N GLU A 186 2.21 14.61 16.39
CA GLU A 186 2.46 13.23 15.90
C GLU A 186 1.65 12.15 16.62
#